data_AF-A0A533YTZ4-F1
#
_entry.id   AF-A0A533YTZ4-F1
#
_cell.length_a   1.000
_cell.length_b   1.000
_cell.length_c   1.000
_cell.angle_alpha   90.00
_cell.angle_beta   90.00
_cell.angle_gamma   90.00
#
_symmetry.space_group_name_H-M   'P 1'
#
loop_
_entity.id
_entity.type
_entity.pdbx_description
1 polymer ?
#
loop_
_entity_poly.entity_id
_entity_poly.type
_entity_poly.pdbx_seq_one_letter_code
_entity_poly.pdbx_strand_id
1 'polypeptide(L)'
;MADVIGLGVVVQELQTRFHTREMTIGGASIDPAGPTLLFPGINWTWQLVLERSSTLAVPLAVIGLATAWFHRFDPARVKYSTWSRRRNPIARLNAMLKPIARVNVISKPLTRLFGQISDPGKAMPTMVNAIRADIAATFALSPLTGIAIVASGILCLVEGAEVVQHVILPAIFGVLVAALADIAVRDSAAGMASLLFTAPKLKANYVVWKFFSVLAVTLMFTFIPAIRLLGMSPAAAISLLIGSCFAASAAVAFGILTRSPKLYVGFLLMLIYISLNLDKVSLLDFAGFHSVATHGIQFGYAGLSMVLLICAEIRHRSLLRKA
;
A
#
# COMPACT_ATOMS: atom_id res chain seq x y z
N MET A 1 16.24 4.13 -30.70
CA MET A 1 15.25 3.74 -29.68
C MET A 1 14.97 4.99 -28.86
N ALA A 2 13.74 5.50 -28.85
CA ALA A 2 13.44 6.74 -28.13
C ALA A 2 13.60 6.50 -26.62
N ASP A 3 14.57 7.18 -26.00
CA ASP A 3 14.76 7.16 -24.56
C ASP A 3 13.67 8.02 -23.90
N VAL A 4 12.54 7.39 -23.60
CA VAL A 4 11.35 8.05 -23.02
C VAL A 4 11.63 8.62 -21.62
N ILE A 5 12.65 8.12 -20.92
CA ILE A 5 12.98 8.52 -19.54
C ILE A 5 14.11 9.57 -19.54
N GLY A 6 14.89 9.67 -20.62
CA GLY A 6 16.03 10.58 -20.74
C GLY A 6 17.27 10.12 -19.96
N LEU A 7 17.31 8.85 -19.54
CA LEU A 7 18.42 8.25 -18.79
C LEU A 7 19.61 7.91 -19.69
N GLY A 8 19.37 7.47 -20.92
CA GLY A 8 20.40 7.15 -21.90
C GLY A 8 21.27 8.35 -22.24
N VAL A 9 20.68 9.53 -22.42
CA VAL A 9 21.45 10.77 -22.65
C VAL A 9 22.35 11.10 -21.45
N VAL A 10 21.84 10.94 -20.23
CA VAL A 10 22.61 11.18 -19.01
C VAL A 10 23.75 10.17 -18.87
N VAL A 11 23.47 8.89 -19.09
CA VAL A 11 24.50 7.83 -19.04
C VAL A 11 25.57 8.06 -20.11
N GLN A 12 25.17 8.42 -21.33
CA GLN A 12 26.10 8.67 -22.44
C GLN A 12 27.00 9.89 -22.15
N GLU A 13 26.45 10.98 -21.62
CA GLU A 13 27.23 12.15 -21.23
C GLU A 13 28.22 11.82 -20.10
N LEU A 14 27.78 11.03 -19.10
CA LEU A 14 28.63 10.56 -18.01
C LEU A 14 29.76 9.65 -18.53
N GLN A 15 29.46 8.68 -19.40
CA GLN A 15 30.46 7.82 -20.01
C GLN A 15 31.47 8.60 -20.86
N THR A 16 30.99 9.63 -21.58
CA THR A 16 31.84 10.47 -22.44
C THR A 16 32.78 11.34 -21.63
N ARG A 17 32.30 11.94 -20.53
CA ARG A 17 33.12 12.80 -19.66
C ARG A 17 34.06 12.05 -18.74
N PHE A 18 33.64 10.91 -18.21
CA PHE A 18 34.44 10.12 -17.27
C PHE A 18 35.24 9.01 -17.94
N HIS A 19 35.14 8.89 -19.27
CA HIS A 19 35.80 7.84 -20.07
C HIS A 19 35.60 6.42 -19.49
N THR A 20 34.47 6.19 -18.81
CA THR A 20 34.13 4.91 -18.21
C THR A 20 33.11 4.18 -19.08
N ARG A 21 33.23 2.85 -19.16
CA ARG A 21 32.23 1.96 -19.78
C ARG A 21 31.31 1.32 -18.75
N GLU A 22 31.71 1.35 -17.49
CA GLU A 22 30.99 0.74 -16.39
C GLU A 22 30.51 1.86 -15.45
N MET A 23 29.20 1.88 -15.22
CA MET A 23 28.57 2.80 -14.30
C MET A 23 27.54 2.03 -13.49
N THR A 24 27.68 2.09 -12.17
CA THR A 24 26.67 1.56 -11.26
C THR A 24 25.89 2.73 -10.66
N ILE A 25 24.57 2.70 -10.80
CA ILE A 25 23.66 3.67 -10.21
C ILE A 25 22.91 2.95 -9.09
N GLY A 26 23.05 3.40 -7.84
CA GLY A 26 22.35 2.83 -6.68
C GLY A 26 23.28 2.24 -5.62
N GLY A 27 22.85 1.14 -4.99
CA GLY A 27 23.45 0.53 -3.79
C GLY A 27 24.83 -0.13 -3.94
N ALA A 28 25.69 0.37 -4.83
CA ALA A 28 27.08 -0.06 -4.88
C ALA A 28 27.83 0.47 -3.65
N SER A 29 28.70 -0.36 -3.06
CA SER A 29 29.61 0.09 -2.02
C SER A 29 30.58 1.13 -2.58
N ILE A 30 30.53 2.35 -2.06
CA ILE A 30 31.48 3.42 -2.39
C ILE A 30 32.82 3.06 -1.77
N ASP A 31 33.88 2.97 -2.58
CA ASP A 31 35.25 2.92 -2.09
C ASP A 31 35.69 4.34 -1.66
N PRO A 32 35.85 4.63 -0.37
CA PRO A 32 36.26 5.96 0.09
C PRO A 32 37.72 6.28 -0.25
N ALA A 33 38.53 5.29 -0.62
CA ALA A 33 39.91 5.50 -1.07
C ALA A 33 39.99 5.86 -2.57
N GLY A 34 38.90 5.68 -3.31
CA GLY A 34 38.83 6.06 -4.72
C GLY A 34 38.83 7.59 -4.93
N PRO A 35 39.33 8.08 -6.07
CA PRO A 35 39.25 9.51 -6.38
C PRO A 35 37.80 9.97 -6.42
N THR A 36 37.50 11.05 -5.69
CA THR A 36 36.15 11.64 -5.68
C THR A 36 35.89 12.32 -7.01
N LEU A 37 35.01 11.74 -7.82
CA LEU A 37 34.57 12.36 -9.07
C LEU A 37 33.56 13.46 -8.74
N LEU A 38 34.00 14.71 -8.76
CA LEU A 38 33.12 15.86 -8.66
C LEU A 38 32.32 15.97 -9.96
N PHE A 39 31.03 15.65 -9.90
CA PHE A 39 30.12 15.90 -11.01
C PHE A 39 29.82 17.40 -11.05
N PRO A 40 30.26 18.16 -12.09
CA PRO A 40 30.10 19.61 -12.14
C PRO A 40 28.64 20.06 -12.37
N GLY A 41 27.69 19.12 -12.34
CA GLY A 41 26.30 19.35 -12.70
C GLY A 41 26.03 19.12 -14.19
N ILE A 42 24.75 19.14 -14.53
CA ILE A 42 24.29 19.14 -15.92
C ILE A 42 24.27 20.60 -16.37
N ASN A 43 24.96 20.92 -17.45
CA ASN A 43 24.79 22.20 -18.12
C ASN A 43 23.40 22.21 -18.78
N TRP A 44 22.44 22.87 -18.13
CA TRP A 44 21.09 23.06 -18.67
C TRP A 44 21.13 24.00 -19.87
N THR A 45 21.42 23.46 -21.04
CA THR A 45 21.28 24.20 -22.30
C THR A 45 19.82 24.25 -22.70
N TRP A 46 19.40 25.32 -23.38
CA TRP A 46 18.04 25.41 -23.93
C TRP A 46 17.72 24.27 -24.89
N GLN A 47 18.73 23.73 -25.57
CA GLN A 47 18.60 22.55 -26.40
C GLN A 47 18.14 21.33 -25.58
N LEU A 48 18.78 21.05 -24.43
CA LEU A 48 18.40 19.92 -23.57
C LEU A 48 16.98 20.08 -23.01
N VAL A 49 16.60 21.31 -22.64
CA VAL A 49 15.23 21.61 -22.19
C VAL A 49 14.23 21.38 -23.32
N LEU A 50 14.49 21.90 -24.52
CA LEU A 50 13.62 21.72 -25.67
C LEU A 50 13.50 20.26 -26.09
N GLU A 51 14.62 19.52 -26.14
CA GLU A 51 14.62 18.08 -26.41
C GLU A 51 13.75 17.34 -25.40
N ARG A 52 13.87 17.64 -24.10
CA ARG A 52 13.03 17.01 -23.07
C ARG A 52 11.57 17.44 -23.15
N SER A 53 11.27 18.72 -23.35
CA SER A 53 9.91 19.21 -23.52
C SER A 53 9.25 18.67 -24.80
N SER A 54 10.02 18.40 -25.85
CA SER A 54 9.51 17.80 -27.10
C SER A 54 8.96 16.40 -26.87
N THR A 55 9.52 15.64 -25.92
CA THR A 55 8.99 14.32 -25.55
C THR A 55 7.62 14.40 -24.85
N LEU A 56 7.25 15.56 -24.29
CA LEU A 56 5.90 15.81 -23.74
C LEU A 56 4.88 16.18 -24.83
N ALA A 57 5.32 16.65 -25.99
CA ALA A 57 4.42 17.06 -27.06
C ALA A 57 3.55 15.89 -27.56
N VAL A 58 4.15 14.70 -27.70
CA VAL A 58 3.42 13.50 -28.14
C VAL A 58 2.37 13.04 -27.10
N PRO A 59 2.70 12.83 -25.81
CA PRO A 59 1.71 12.55 -24.78
C PRO A 59 0.61 13.62 -24.68
N LEU A 60 0.97 14.91 -24.76
CA LEU A 60 -0.01 16.00 -24.70
C LEU A 60 -0.94 16.00 -25.90
N ALA A 61 -0.42 15.75 -27.11
CA ALA A 61 -1.24 15.61 -28.32
C ALA A 61 -2.19 14.41 -28.21
N VAL A 62 -1.69 13.26 -27.72
CA VAL A 62 -2.51 12.06 -27.48
C VAL A 62 -3.58 12.33 -26.42
N ILE A 63 -3.25 13.02 -25.32
CA ILE A 63 -4.22 13.41 -24.29
C ILE A 63 -5.26 14.38 -24.88
N GLY A 64 -4.84 15.38 -25.66
CA GLY A 64 -5.74 16.31 -26.33
C GLY A 64 -6.73 15.59 -27.25
N LEU A 65 -6.24 14.73 -28.14
CA LEU A 65 -7.07 13.89 -29.01
C LEU A 65 -7.97 12.94 -28.21
N ALA A 66 -7.45 12.36 -27.12
CA ALA A 66 -8.21 11.49 -26.24
C ALA A 66 -9.38 12.25 -25.58
N THR A 67 -9.15 13.47 -25.11
CA THR A 67 -10.19 14.32 -24.52
C THR A 67 -11.24 14.79 -25.54
N ALA A 68 -10.83 15.06 -26.78
CA ALA A 68 -11.73 15.52 -27.83
C ALA A 68 -12.66 14.42 -28.37
N TRP A 69 -12.14 13.21 -28.60
CA TRP A 69 -12.91 12.12 -29.24
C TRP A 69 -13.52 11.11 -28.28
N PHE A 70 -12.96 10.95 -27.08
CA PHE A 70 -13.50 10.01 -26.13
C PHE A 70 -14.14 10.79 -24.98
N HIS A 71 -15.44 11.04 -25.11
CA HIS A 71 -16.31 11.45 -23.99
C HIS A 71 -16.25 10.49 -22.79
N ARG A 72 -15.69 9.30 -22.99
CA ARG A 72 -15.35 8.33 -21.94
C ARG A 72 -14.19 8.78 -21.03
N PHE A 73 -13.41 9.79 -21.39
CA PHE A 73 -12.42 10.40 -20.51
C PHE A 73 -12.92 11.67 -19.83
N ASP A 74 -14.19 12.05 -20.02
CA ASP A 74 -14.83 13.09 -19.22
C ASP A 74 -14.98 12.59 -17.76
N PRO A 75 -14.18 13.12 -16.81
CA PRO A 75 -14.22 12.69 -15.42
C PRO A 75 -15.57 13.02 -14.75
N ALA A 76 -16.39 13.89 -15.35
CA ALA A 76 -17.71 14.24 -14.85
C ALA A 76 -18.81 13.23 -15.25
N ARG A 77 -18.62 12.44 -16.31
CA ARG A 77 -19.66 11.55 -16.87
C ARG A 77 -19.44 10.06 -16.60
N VAL A 78 -18.21 9.63 -16.38
CA VAL A 78 -17.95 8.21 -16.12
C VAL A 78 -18.28 7.89 -14.67
N LYS A 79 -19.32 7.08 -14.46
CA LYS A 79 -19.47 6.30 -13.21
C LYS A 79 -18.23 5.40 -13.08
N TYR A 80 -17.19 5.92 -12.41
CA TYR A 80 -15.88 5.28 -12.24
C TYR A 80 -15.96 3.85 -11.67
N SER A 81 -17.07 3.48 -11.02
CA SER A 81 -17.26 2.19 -10.35
C SER A 81 -17.39 0.98 -11.28
N THR A 82 -17.84 1.13 -12.52
CA THR A 82 -18.13 -0.04 -13.39
C THR A 82 -17.05 -0.35 -14.43
N TRP A 83 -16.31 0.65 -14.92
CA TRP A 83 -15.33 0.41 -15.99
C TRP A 83 -14.04 -0.25 -15.48
N SER A 84 -13.50 0.18 -14.33
CA SER A 84 -12.23 -0.36 -13.80
C SER A 84 -12.31 -1.85 -13.45
N ARG A 85 -13.51 -2.37 -13.18
CA ARG A 85 -13.70 -3.76 -12.73
C ARG A 85 -13.44 -4.80 -13.82
N ARG A 86 -13.61 -4.46 -15.11
CA ARG A 86 -13.46 -5.43 -16.23
C ARG A 86 -12.01 -5.70 -16.65
N ARG A 87 -11.08 -4.79 -16.32
CA ARG A 87 -9.66 -4.87 -16.74
C ARG A 87 -8.70 -5.24 -15.62
N ASN A 88 -9.16 -5.41 -14.38
CA ASN A 88 -8.28 -5.76 -13.27
C ASN A 88 -7.99 -7.29 -13.29
N PRO A 89 -6.76 -7.74 -13.59
CA PRO A 89 -6.42 -9.16 -13.59
C PRO A 89 -6.61 -9.82 -12.22
N ILE A 90 -6.36 -9.08 -11.13
CA ILE A 90 -6.57 -9.54 -9.76
C ILE A 90 -8.04 -9.84 -9.52
N ALA A 91 -8.95 -9.02 -10.06
CA ALA A 91 -10.38 -9.26 -9.94
C ALA A 91 -10.84 -10.53 -10.69
N ARG A 92 -10.20 -10.87 -11.81
CA ARG A 92 -10.45 -12.12 -12.54
C ARG A 92 -9.96 -13.33 -11.75
N LEU A 93 -8.75 -13.27 -11.21
CA LEU A 93 -8.21 -14.31 -10.34
C LEU A 93 -9.12 -14.53 -9.12
N ASN A 94 -9.54 -13.47 -8.44
CA ASN A 94 -10.48 -13.55 -7.33
C ASN A 94 -11.84 -14.15 -7.75
N ALA A 95 -12.33 -13.86 -8.96
CA ALA A 95 -13.55 -14.46 -9.49
C ALA A 95 -13.39 -15.96 -9.80
N MET A 96 -12.23 -16.39 -10.30
CA MET A 96 -11.91 -17.80 -10.56
C MET A 96 -11.72 -18.60 -9.27
N LEU A 97 -11.21 -17.98 -8.21
CA LEU A 97 -11.02 -18.61 -6.90
C LEU A 97 -12.30 -18.65 -6.07
N LYS A 98 -13.30 -17.84 -6.40
CA LYS A 98 -14.56 -17.74 -5.65
C LYS A 98 -15.33 -19.06 -5.50
N PRO A 99 -15.46 -19.93 -6.53
CA PRO A 99 -16.09 -21.24 -6.40
C PRO A 99 -15.34 -22.12 -5.40
N ILE A 100 -14.01 -22.20 -5.50
CA ILE A 100 -13.15 -22.99 -4.60
C ILE A 100 -13.28 -22.45 -3.17
N ALA A 101 -13.25 -21.13 -3.00
CA ALA A 101 -13.43 -20.47 -1.72
C ALA A 101 -14.84 -20.68 -1.14
N ARG A 102 -15.89 -20.83 -1.97
CA ARG A 102 -17.25 -21.19 -1.53
C ARG A 102 -17.38 -22.64 -1.08
N VAL A 103 -16.58 -23.57 -1.63
CA VAL A 103 -16.63 -25.01 -1.34
C VAL A 103 -15.96 -25.35 0.00
N ASN A 104 -16.28 -24.59 1.06
CA ASN A 104 -16.13 -24.99 2.46
C ASN A 104 -14.75 -24.99 3.11
N VAL A 105 -13.63 -24.95 2.39
CA VAL A 105 -12.32 -25.21 3.04
C VAL A 105 -11.81 -24.01 3.86
N ILE A 106 -11.88 -22.80 3.32
CA ILE A 106 -11.27 -21.61 3.96
C ILE A 106 -12.33 -20.63 4.47
N SER A 107 -13.38 -20.38 3.68
CA SER A 107 -14.37 -19.36 4.03
C SER A 107 -15.22 -19.78 5.23
N LYS A 108 -15.67 -21.03 5.33
CA LYS A 108 -16.53 -21.50 6.44
C LYS A 108 -15.91 -21.44 7.84
N PRO A 109 -14.67 -21.90 8.08
CA PRO A 109 -14.07 -21.76 9.42
C PRO A 109 -13.85 -20.29 9.77
N LEU A 110 -13.37 -19.47 8.84
CA LEU A 110 -13.22 -18.04 9.05
C LEU A 110 -14.57 -17.34 9.27
N THR A 111 -15.60 -17.63 8.48
CA THR A 111 -16.93 -17.08 8.69
C THR A 111 -17.65 -17.70 9.88
N ARG A 112 -17.21 -18.83 10.45
CA ARG A 112 -17.67 -19.25 11.78
C ARG A 112 -16.96 -18.48 12.88
N LEU A 113 -15.65 -18.31 12.79
CA LEU A 113 -14.84 -17.54 13.74
C LEU A 113 -15.24 -16.06 13.80
N PHE A 114 -15.48 -15.45 12.65
CA PHE A 114 -15.81 -14.02 12.52
C PHE A 114 -17.30 -13.77 12.26
N GLY A 115 -17.99 -14.74 11.66
CA GLY A 115 -19.34 -14.59 11.13
C GLY A 115 -20.38 -15.46 11.85
N GLN A 116 -20.13 -15.92 13.08
CA GLN A 116 -21.19 -16.16 14.06
C GLN A 116 -21.82 -14.81 14.44
N ILE A 117 -22.30 -14.12 13.40
CA ILE A 117 -23.14 -12.96 13.44
C ILE A 117 -24.39 -13.49 14.11
N SER A 118 -24.52 -13.09 15.37
CA SER A 118 -25.74 -13.11 16.16
C SER A 118 -26.96 -13.08 15.23
N ASP A 119 -27.93 -13.97 15.47
CA ASP A 119 -29.19 -14.05 14.75
C ASP A 119 -29.56 -12.69 14.13
N PRO A 120 -29.85 -12.57 12.82
CA PRO A 120 -30.12 -11.30 12.18
C PRO A 120 -31.22 -10.46 12.85
N GLY A 121 -32.04 -11.06 13.75
CA GLY A 121 -32.99 -10.36 14.62
C GLY A 121 -32.52 -9.96 16.02
N LYS A 122 -31.31 -10.34 16.48
CA LYS A 122 -30.79 -10.09 17.85
C LYS A 122 -29.40 -9.43 17.87
N ALA A 123 -28.74 -9.25 16.73
CA ALA A 123 -27.43 -8.63 16.68
C ALA A 123 -27.49 -7.16 17.10
N MET A 124 -27.01 -6.84 18.31
CA MET A 124 -26.79 -5.44 18.66
C MET A 124 -25.69 -4.86 17.74
N PRO A 125 -25.90 -3.65 17.18
CA PRO A 125 -24.91 -2.98 16.35
C PRO A 125 -23.76 -2.49 17.24
N THR A 126 -22.82 -3.40 17.51
CA THR A 126 -21.59 -3.13 18.24
C THR A 126 -20.44 -2.88 17.27
N MET A 127 -19.46 -2.10 17.72
CA MET A 127 -18.27 -1.82 16.93
C MET A 127 -17.47 -3.10 16.59
N VAL A 128 -17.41 -4.05 17.53
CA VAL A 128 -16.75 -5.35 17.31
C VAL A 128 -17.43 -6.13 16.19
N ASN A 129 -18.76 -6.15 16.14
CA ASN A 129 -19.50 -6.82 15.08
C ASN A 129 -19.25 -6.16 13.72
N ALA A 130 -19.11 -4.84 13.68
CA ALA A 130 -18.72 -4.13 12.47
C ALA A 130 -17.30 -4.51 12.02
N ILE A 131 -16.32 -4.57 12.94
CA ILE A 131 -14.94 -5.00 12.64
C ILE A 131 -14.95 -6.39 12.02
N ARG A 132 -15.62 -7.34 12.69
CA ARG A 132 -15.76 -8.73 12.23
C ARG A 132 -16.44 -8.81 10.86
N ALA A 133 -17.50 -8.06 10.64
CA ALA A 133 -18.21 -8.01 9.36
C ALA A 133 -17.32 -7.50 8.22
N ASP A 134 -16.49 -6.48 8.47
CA ASP A 134 -15.59 -5.92 7.45
C ASP A 134 -14.43 -6.88 7.10
N ILE A 135 -13.88 -7.57 8.11
CA ILE A 135 -12.89 -8.64 7.93
C ILE A 135 -13.51 -9.78 7.12
N ALA A 136 -14.69 -10.28 7.50
CA ALA A 136 -15.40 -11.32 6.79
C ALA A 136 -15.72 -10.91 5.34
N ALA A 137 -16.17 -9.67 5.13
CA ALA A 137 -16.41 -9.11 3.80
C ALA A 137 -15.13 -9.05 2.98
N THR A 138 -13.99 -8.73 3.59
CA THR A 138 -12.67 -8.72 2.91
C THR A 138 -12.33 -10.10 2.37
N PHE A 139 -12.48 -11.15 3.19
CA PHE A 139 -12.23 -12.53 2.74
C PHE A 139 -13.25 -13.03 1.71
N ALA A 140 -14.52 -12.63 1.86
CA ALA A 140 -15.56 -12.99 0.90
C ALA A 140 -15.37 -12.33 -0.48
N LEU A 141 -14.84 -11.10 -0.50
CA LEU A 141 -14.60 -10.33 -1.72
C LEU A 141 -13.25 -10.66 -2.36
N SER A 142 -12.23 -10.94 -1.55
CA SER A 142 -10.86 -11.23 -2.00
C SER A 142 -10.34 -12.53 -1.35
N PRO A 143 -10.71 -13.71 -1.87
CA PRO A 143 -10.17 -14.99 -1.40
C PRO A 143 -8.65 -15.06 -1.52
N LEU A 144 -8.06 -14.37 -2.51
CA LEU A 144 -6.61 -14.30 -2.70
C LEU A 144 -5.91 -13.71 -1.47
N THR A 145 -6.53 -12.76 -0.77
CA THR A 145 -5.98 -12.20 0.48
C THR A 145 -5.86 -13.28 1.55
N GLY A 146 -6.86 -14.17 1.68
CA GLY A 146 -6.79 -15.29 2.62
C GLY A 146 -5.69 -16.29 2.25
N ILE A 147 -5.57 -16.64 0.97
CA ILE A 147 -4.49 -17.51 0.49
C ILE A 147 -3.12 -16.88 0.75
N ALA A 148 -2.97 -15.58 0.50
CA ALA A 148 -1.73 -14.85 0.73
C ALA A 148 -1.34 -14.81 2.22
N ILE A 149 -2.30 -14.64 3.14
CA ILE A 149 -2.06 -14.73 4.58
C ILE A 149 -1.52 -16.12 4.94
N VAL A 150 -2.19 -17.19 4.50
CA VAL A 150 -1.75 -18.56 4.79
C VAL A 150 -0.38 -18.84 4.19
N ALA A 151 -0.15 -18.48 2.92
CA ALA A 151 1.13 -18.65 2.25
C ALA A 151 2.24 -17.86 2.97
N SER A 152 1.98 -16.63 3.39
CA SER A 152 2.94 -15.83 4.15
C SER A 152 3.31 -16.49 5.48
N GLY A 153 2.33 -17.04 6.20
CA GLY A 153 2.56 -17.78 7.43
C GLY A 153 3.43 -19.01 7.22
N ILE A 154 3.15 -19.82 6.20
CA ILE A 154 3.93 -21.02 5.87
C ILE A 154 5.36 -20.65 5.49
N LEU A 155 5.56 -19.68 4.59
CA LEU A 155 6.88 -19.20 4.20
C LEU A 155 7.67 -18.68 5.41
N CYS A 156 7.00 -17.95 6.31
CA CYS A 156 7.60 -17.47 7.55
C CYS A 156 7.92 -18.58 8.56
N LEU A 157 7.41 -19.80 8.42
CA LEU A 157 7.74 -20.94 9.29
C LEU A 157 8.82 -21.83 8.68
N VAL A 158 8.87 -21.95 7.36
CA VAL A 158 9.79 -22.84 6.64
C VAL A 158 11.16 -22.22 6.41
N GLU A 159 11.22 -20.94 6.03
CA GLU A 159 12.46 -20.31 5.59
C GLU A 159 13.37 -19.91 6.76
N GLY A 160 14.62 -19.51 6.50
CA GLY A 160 15.53 -18.96 7.50
C GLY A 160 15.10 -17.58 8.02
N ALA A 161 15.54 -17.21 9.22
CA ALA A 161 15.28 -15.92 9.87
C ALA A 161 15.61 -14.71 8.98
N GLU A 162 16.82 -14.75 8.41
CA GLU A 162 17.39 -13.73 7.55
C GLU A 162 16.58 -13.59 6.25
N VAL A 163 16.21 -14.72 5.64
CA VAL A 163 15.35 -14.75 4.44
C VAL A 163 13.96 -14.20 4.77
N VAL A 164 13.39 -14.57 5.92
CA VAL A 164 12.11 -14.01 6.36
C VAL A 164 12.17 -12.50 6.48
N GLN A 165 13.23 -11.98 7.09
CA GLN A 165 13.36 -10.57 7.36
C GLN A 165 13.63 -9.74 6.09
N HIS A 166 14.62 -10.12 5.28
CA HIS A 166 15.09 -9.30 4.16
C HIS A 166 14.33 -9.56 2.85
N VAL A 167 13.73 -10.74 2.67
CA VAL A 167 13.08 -11.13 1.41
C VAL A 167 11.57 -11.29 1.57
N ILE A 168 11.13 -12.10 2.55
CA ILE A 168 9.71 -12.41 2.70
C ILE A 168 8.93 -11.22 3.27
N LEU A 169 9.46 -10.49 4.26
CA LEU A 169 8.75 -9.39 4.90
C LEU A 169 8.43 -8.24 3.93
N PRO A 170 9.37 -7.77 3.08
CA PRO A 170 9.04 -6.78 2.06
C PRO A 170 8.03 -7.29 1.03
N ALA A 171 8.11 -8.57 0.64
CA ALA A 171 7.14 -9.19 -0.26
C ALA A 171 5.74 -9.26 0.37
N ILE A 172 5.64 -9.62 1.67
CA ILE A 172 4.41 -9.56 2.46
C ILE A 172 3.84 -8.14 2.43
N PHE A 173 4.66 -7.12 2.66
CA PHE A 173 4.21 -5.73 2.61
C PHE A 173 3.72 -5.33 1.22
N GLY A 174 4.38 -5.78 0.14
CA GLY A 174 3.91 -5.57 -1.24
C GLY A 174 2.50 -6.13 -1.47
N VAL A 175 2.24 -7.36 -1.02
CA VAL A 175 0.90 -7.99 -1.11
C VAL A 175 -0.09 -7.31 -0.17
N LEU A 176 0.34 -6.93 1.02
CA LEU A 176 -0.45 -6.21 2.01
C LEU A 176 -0.93 -4.86 1.45
N VAL A 177 -0.09 -4.12 0.72
CA VAL A 177 -0.49 -2.86 0.07
C VAL A 177 -1.72 -3.10 -0.82
N ALA A 178 -1.68 -4.12 -1.67
CA ALA A 178 -2.81 -4.46 -2.53
C ALA A 178 -4.06 -4.88 -1.72
N ALA A 179 -3.87 -5.65 -0.65
CA ALA A 179 -4.97 -6.12 0.20
C ALA A 179 -5.68 -4.99 0.96
N LEU A 180 -4.91 -4.05 1.54
CA LEU A 180 -5.47 -2.97 2.36
C LEU A 180 -6.05 -1.83 1.52
N ALA A 181 -5.55 -1.63 0.30
CA ALA A 181 -5.97 -0.55 -0.59
C ALA A 181 -7.50 -0.47 -0.77
N ASP A 182 -8.14 -1.62 -0.94
CA ASP A 182 -9.58 -1.68 -1.19
C ASP A 182 -10.43 -1.59 0.09
N ILE A 183 -9.90 -1.93 1.27
CA ILE A 183 -10.70 -2.01 2.51
C ILE A 183 -11.20 -0.63 2.94
N ALA A 184 -10.29 0.36 2.96
CA ALA A 184 -10.59 1.71 3.46
C ALA A 184 -11.57 2.48 2.56
N VAL A 185 -11.56 2.22 1.24
CA VAL A 185 -12.40 2.94 0.26
C VAL A 185 -13.65 2.16 -0.15
N ARG A 186 -13.78 0.90 0.29
CA ARG A 186 -14.83 -0.04 -0.15
C ARG A 186 -16.23 0.56 -0.11
N ASP A 187 -16.60 1.16 1.02
CA ASP A 187 -17.97 1.63 1.24
C ASP A 187 -18.31 2.80 0.30
N SER A 188 -17.34 3.70 0.11
CA SER A 188 -17.49 4.82 -0.83
C SER A 188 -17.54 4.34 -2.29
N ALA A 189 -16.69 3.37 -2.66
CA ALA A 189 -16.66 2.79 -4.00
C ALA A 189 -17.93 2.00 -4.33
N ALA A 190 -18.52 1.35 -3.34
CA ALA A 190 -19.79 0.62 -3.45
C ALA A 190 -21.03 1.51 -3.35
N GLY A 191 -20.87 2.81 -3.07
CA GLY A 191 -22.00 3.72 -2.82
C GLY A 191 -22.79 3.39 -1.55
N MET A 192 -22.21 2.61 -0.64
CA MET A 192 -22.85 2.17 0.62
C MET A 192 -22.57 3.13 1.79
N ALA A 193 -21.80 4.20 1.57
CA ALA A 193 -21.54 5.20 2.59
C ALA A 193 -22.83 5.83 3.16
N SER A 194 -23.88 5.99 2.34
CA SER A 194 -25.18 6.50 2.80
C SER A 194 -25.90 5.55 3.75
N LEU A 195 -25.79 4.23 3.53
CA LEU A 195 -26.37 3.22 4.42
C LEU A 195 -25.65 3.19 5.77
N LEU A 196 -24.35 3.48 5.82
CA LEU A 196 -23.63 3.62 7.10
C LEU A 196 -24.15 4.80 7.94
N PHE A 197 -24.68 5.84 7.29
CA PHE A 197 -25.23 7.00 7.99
C PHE A 197 -26.57 6.75 8.67
N THR A 198 -27.26 5.65 8.37
CA THR A 198 -28.51 5.28 9.08
C THR A 198 -28.23 4.59 10.42
N ALA A 199 -26.98 4.25 10.73
CA ALA A 199 -26.56 3.65 12.00
C ALA A 199 -25.71 4.65 12.84
N PRO A 200 -26.32 5.41 13.79
CA PRO A 200 -25.68 6.55 14.44
C PRO A 200 -24.36 6.22 15.17
N LYS A 201 -24.32 5.06 15.84
CA LYS A 201 -23.14 4.61 16.59
C LYS A 201 -21.96 4.24 15.68
N LEU A 202 -22.23 3.71 14.48
CA LEU A 202 -21.20 3.37 13.50
C LEU A 202 -20.74 4.61 12.72
N LYS A 203 -21.67 5.54 12.45
CA LYS A 203 -21.36 6.84 11.83
C LYS A 203 -20.32 7.63 12.62
N ALA A 204 -20.49 7.73 13.94
CA ALA A 204 -19.58 8.50 14.79
C ALA A 204 -18.18 7.86 14.93
N ASN A 205 -18.11 6.52 14.89
CA ASN A 205 -16.88 5.77 15.13
C ASN A 205 -16.29 5.14 13.86
N TYR A 206 -16.63 5.68 12.68
CA TYR A 206 -16.28 5.09 11.39
C TYR A 206 -14.76 4.89 11.23
N VAL A 207 -13.97 5.91 11.56
CA VAL A 207 -12.50 5.88 11.42
C VAL A 207 -11.89 4.82 12.31
N VAL A 208 -12.31 4.79 13.58
CA VAL A 208 -11.79 3.84 14.57
C VAL A 208 -12.15 2.41 14.16
N TRP A 209 -13.40 2.16 13.75
CA TRP A 209 -13.82 0.86 13.26
C TRP A 209 -12.98 0.42 12.05
N LYS A 210 -12.85 1.29 11.04
CA LYS A 210 -12.07 0.97 9.84
C LYS A 210 -10.60 0.73 10.14
N PHE A 211 -10.02 1.52 11.03
CA PHE A 211 -8.65 1.31 11.50
C PHE A 211 -8.46 -0.09 12.09
N PHE A 212 -9.33 -0.50 13.03
CA PHE A 212 -9.21 -1.84 13.61
C PHE A 212 -9.49 -2.97 12.62
N SER A 213 -10.41 -2.79 11.65
CA SER A 213 -10.61 -3.76 10.57
C SER A 213 -9.36 -3.94 9.72
N VAL A 214 -8.76 -2.83 9.28
CA VAL A 214 -7.54 -2.83 8.45
C VAL A 214 -6.36 -3.38 9.27
N LEU A 215 -6.17 -2.92 10.50
CA LEU A 215 -5.12 -3.39 11.41
C LEU A 215 -5.23 -4.88 11.68
N ALA A 216 -6.45 -5.41 11.90
CA ALA A 216 -6.64 -6.84 12.10
C ALA A 216 -6.17 -7.65 10.87
N VAL A 217 -6.54 -7.24 9.66
CA VAL A 217 -6.07 -7.89 8.42
C VAL A 217 -4.55 -7.75 8.30
N THR A 218 -3.97 -6.59 8.62
CA THR A 218 -2.52 -6.39 8.63
C THR A 218 -1.82 -7.35 9.58
N LEU A 219 -2.31 -7.44 10.82
CA LEU A 219 -1.74 -8.35 11.81
C LEU A 219 -1.89 -9.80 11.38
N MET A 220 -2.94 -10.20 10.65
CA MET A 220 -3.01 -11.57 10.13
C MET A 220 -1.86 -11.90 9.16
N PHE A 221 -1.37 -10.93 8.39
CA PHE A 221 -0.14 -11.09 7.58
C PHE A 221 1.13 -11.07 8.42
N THR A 222 1.20 -10.17 9.41
CA THR A 222 2.48 -9.85 10.09
C THR A 222 2.67 -10.54 11.44
N PHE A 223 1.65 -11.21 11.99
CA PHE A 223 1.68 -11.79 13.33
C PHE A 223 2.70 -12.93 13.45
N ILE A 224 2.68 -13.88 12.51
CA ILE A 224 3.63 -15.00 12.49
C ILE A 224 5.08 -14.51 12.34
N PRO A 225 5.43 -13.65 11.36
CA PRO A 225 6.79 -13.12 11.29
C PRO A 225 7.14 -12.26 12.51
N ALA A 226 6.20 -11.51 13.10
CA ALA A 226 6.47 -10.73 14.32
C ALA A 226 6.84 -11.62 15.52
N ILE A 227 6.10 -12.70 15.78
CA ILE A 227 6.44 -13.65 16.84
C ILE A 227 7.83 -14.26 16.59
N ARG A 228 8.09 -14.64 15.34
CA ARG A 228 9.36 -15.24 14.97
C ARG A 228 10.53 -14.27 15.16
N LEU A 229 10.40 -13.03 14.70
CA LEU A 229 11.40 -11.98 14.88
C LEU A 229 11.58 -11.63 16.35
N LEU A 230 10.55 -11.75 17.20
CA LEU A 230 10.66 -11.45 18.62
C LEU A 230 11.67 -12.37 19.33
N GLY A 231 11.85 -13.61 18.86
CA GLY A 231 12.86 -14.53 19.39
C GLY A 231 14.29 -14.27 18.90
N MET A 232 14.49 -13.46 17.86
CA MET A 232 15.79 -13.33 17.17
C MET A 232 16.30 -11.88 17.18
N SER A 233 15.43 -10.94 16.79
CA SER A 233 15.67 -9.51 16.74
C SER A 233 14.44 -8.76 17.29
N PRO A 234 14.29 -8.65 18.63
CA PRO A 234 13.14 -8.00 19.26
C PRO A 234 12.87 -6.58 18.75
N ALA A 235 13.94 -5.83 18.43
CA ALA A 235 13.82 -4.50 17.86
C ALA A 235 13.12 -4.51 16.48
N ALA A 236 13.45 -5.48 15.61
CA ALA A 236 12.80 -5.62 14.31
C ALA A 236 11.33 -6.05 14.46
N ALA A 237 11.02 -6.91 15.43
CA ALA A 237 9.64 -7.30 15.73
C ALA A 237 8.79 -6.10 16.18
N ILE A 238 9.35 -5.23 17.05
CA ILE A 238 8.69 -3.99 17.47
C ILE A 238 8.51 -3.05 16.27
N SER A 239 9.54 -2.86 15.44
CA SER A 239 9.44 -2.07 14.21
C SER A 239 8.37 -2.62 13.27
N LEU A 240 8.25 -3.94 13.13
CA LEU A 240 7.23 -4.58 12.30
C LEU A 240 5.81 -4.30 12.82
N LEU A 241 5.58 -4.35 14.13
CA LEU A 241 4.28 -4.03 14.72
C LEU A 241 3.93 -2.55 14.55
N ILE A 242 4.90 -1.66 14.71
CA ILE A 242 4.72 -0.22 14.49
C ILE A 242 4.47 0.06 12.99
N GLY A 243 5.25 -0.52 12.10
CA GLY A 243 5.08 -0.42 10.65
C GLY A 243 3.74 -0.99 10.18
N SER A 244 3.25 -2.04 10.81
CA SER A 244 1.90 -2.60 10.59
C SER A 244 0.81 -1.59 10.98
N CYS A 245 0.94 -0.96 12.15
CA CYS A 245 0.04 0.10 12.61
C CYS A 245 0.07 1.33 11.68
N PHE A 246 1.27 1.70 11.22
CA PHE A 246 1.49 2.78 10.27
C PHE A 246 0.83 2.50 8.92
N ALA A 247 1.03 1.32 8.35
CA ALA A 247 0.40 0.93 7.09
C ALA A 247 -1.14 0.93 7.21
N ALA A 248 -1.69 0.41 8.32
CA ALA A 248 -3.13 0.42 8.56
C ALA A 248 -3.68 1.86 8.71
N SER A 249 -2.98 2.72 9.45
CA SER A 249 -3.34 4.13 9.64
C SER A 249 -3.29 4.89 8.32
N ALA A 250 -2.25 4.69 7.51
CA ALA A 250 -2.09 5.31 6.20
C ALA A 250 -3.19 4.86 5.22
N ALA A 251 -3.54 3.57 5.19
CA ALA A 251 -4.62 3.06 4.36
C ALA A 251 -5.96 3.75 4.67
N VAL A 252 -6.30 3.86 5.96
CA VAL A 252 -7.54 4.53 6.40
C VAL A 252 -7.50 6.03 6.13
N ALA A 253 -6.43 6.71 6.53
CA ALA A 253 -6.32 8.16 6.39
C ALA A 253 -6.36 8.59 4.92
N PHE A 254 -5.53 7.99 4.06
CA PHE A 254 -5.53 8.32 2.64
C PHE A 254 -6.83 7.89 1.94
N GLY A 255 -7.42 6.77 2.34
CA GLY A 255 -8.73 6.33 1.85
C GLY A 255 -9.83 7.35 2.16
N ILE A 256 -9.89 7.89 3.38
CA ILE A 256 -10.88 8.89 3.78
C ILE A 256 -10.62 10.25 3.14
N LEU A 257 -9.35 10.69 3.09
CA LEU A 257 -8.97 11.99 2.55
C LEU A 257 -9.24 12.09 1.05
N THR A 258 -8.88 11.05 0.29
CA THR A 258 -8.92 11.07 -1.18
C THR A 258 -10.11 10.35 -1.79
N ARG A 259 -10.80 9.50 -1.02
CA ARG A 259 -11.83 8.56 -1.52
C ARG A 259 -11.29 7.66 -2.65
N SER A 260 -9.99 7.38 -2.64
CA SER A 260 -9.30 6.61 -3.67
C SER A 260 -8.20 5.74 -3.05
N PRO A 261 -7.98 4.51 -3.54
CA PRO A 261 -6.89 3.67 -3.06
C PRO A 261 -5.52 4.15 -3.55
N LYS A 262 -5.49 5.00 -4.60
CA LYS A 262 -4.27 5.30 -5.36
C LYS A 262 -3.20 6.00 -4.53
N LEU A 263 -3.58 6.96 -3.69
CA LEU A 263 -2.62 7.67 -2.85
C LEU A 263 -1.91 6.72 -1.89
N TYR A 264 -2.67 5.85 -1.23
CA TYR A 264 -2.11 4.84 -0.33
C TYR A 264 -1.17 3.87 -1.06
N VAL A 265 -1.62 3.31 -2.19
CA VAL A 265 -0.82 2.37 -2.98
C VAL A 265 0.48 3.01 -3.45
N GLY A 266 0.40 4.21 -4.06
CA GLY A 266 1.58 4.91 -4.56
C GLY A 266 2.55 5.29 -3.45
N PHE A 267 2.03 5.83 -2.34
CA PHE A 267 2.85 6.23 -1.19
C PHE A 267 3.57 5.04 -0.57
N LEU A 268 2.85 3.95 -0.26
CA LEU A 268 3.43 2.83 0.47
C LEU A 268 4.37 1.99 -0.42
N LEU A 269 4.05 1.81 -1.71
CA LEU A 269 4.98 1.15 -2.65
C LEU A 269 6.25 1.97 -2.85
N MET A 270 6.15 3.30 -2.94
CA MET A 270 7.32 4.18 -2.99
C MET A 270 8.15 4.04 -1.72
N LEU A 271 7.52 4.01 -0.54
CA LEU A 271 8.23 3.83 0.72
C LEU A 271 8.94 2.47 0.81
N ILE A 272 8.27 1.38 0.42
CA ILE A 272 8.86 0.03 0.35
C ILE A 272 10.03 0.00 -0.64
N TYR A 273 9.87 0.62 -1.81
CA TYR A 273 10.94 0.69 -2.80
C TYR A 273 12.17 1.41 -2.25
N ILE A 274 11.98 2.57 -1.63
CA ILE A 274 13.06 3.35 -1.04
C ILE A 274 13.73 2.58 0.11
N SER A 275 12.96 1.93 0.98
CA SER A 275 13.52 1.16 2.11
C SER A 275 14.28 -0.09 1.67
N LEU A 276 13.88 -0.72 0.57
CA LEU A 276 14.60 -1.86 -0.01
C LEU A 276 15.94 -1.46 -0.65
N ASN A 277 16.06 -0.23 -1.16
CA ASN A 277 17.28 0.24 -1.83
C ASN A 277 18.26 0.96 -0.88
N LEU A 278 17.83 1.33 0.33
CA LEU A 278 18.62 2.05 1.33
C LEU A 278 18.68 1.26 2.65
N ASP A 279 19.37 0.13 2.60
CA ASP A 279 19.53 -0.84 3.70
C ASP A 279 20.16 -0.25 4.98
N LYS A 280 21.06 0.73 4.84
CA LYS A 280 21.78 1.35 5.97
C LYS A 280 21.07 2.54 6.62
N VAL A 281 19.95 3.00 6.08
CA VAL A 281 19.29 4.23 6.56
C VAL A 281 18.19 3.89 7.57
N SER A 282 18.51 4.07 8.86
CA SER A 282 17.59 3.78 9.97
C SER A 282 16.23 4.46 9.86
N LEU A 283 16.17 5.68 9.29
CA LEU A 283 14.95 6.46 9.08
C LEU A 283 13.94 5.75 8.17
N LEU A 284 14.40 4.90 7.24
CA LEU A 284 13.56 4.27 6.22
C LEU A 284 13.15 2.85 6.61
N ASP A 285 13.68 2.30 7.70
CA ASP A 285 13.39 0.95 8.18
C ASP A 285 12.09 0.88 9.01
N PHE A 286 10.98 1.37 8.44
CA PHE A 286 9.71 1.54 9.14
C PHE A 286 9.05 0.23 9.60
N ALA A 287 9.41 -0.89 8.99
CA ALA A 287 8.85 -2.21 9.26
C ALA A 287 9.90 -3.23 9.77
N GLY A 288 11.13 -2.79 10.04
CA GLY A 288 12.19 -3.67 10.52
C GLY A 288 12.70 -4.66 9.45
N PHE A 289 12.73 -4.27 8.18
CA PHE A 289 13.29 -5.08 7.10
C PHE A 289 14.80 -5.29 7.27
N HIS A 290 15.50 -4.36 7.92
CA HIS A 290 16.96 -4.41 8.03
C HIS A 290 17.49 -4.42 9.48
N SER A 291 16.62 -4.36 10.49
CA SER A 291 16.99 -4.24 11.92
C SER A 291 17.80 -2.97 12.26
N VAL A 292 17.74 -1.91 11.46
CA VAL A 292 18.55 -0.70 11.65
C VAL A 292 17.75 0.43 12.32
N ALA A 293 16.42 0.28 12.44
CA ALA A 293 15.55 1.27 13.07
C ALA A 293 15.92 1.51 14.54
N THR A 294 16.22 2.76 14.88
CA THR A 294 16.42 3.18 16.28
C THR A 294 15.09 3.40 16.98
N HIS A 295 15.07 3.38 18.31
CA HIS A 295 13.85 3.66 19.09
C HIS A 295 13.23 5.02 18.75
N GLY A 296 14.03 6.04 18.48
CA GLY A 296 13.54 7.35 18.06
C GLY A 296 12.73 7.29 16.76
N ILE A 297 13.20 6.50 15.78
CA ILE A 297 12.49 6.29 14.51
C ILE A 297 11.20 5.47 14.72
N GLN A 298 11.26 4.43 15.56
CA GLN A 298 10.09 3.64 15.94
C GLN A 298 8.99 4.54 16.54
N PHE A 299 9.33 5.39 17.51
CA PHE A 299 8.39 6.36 18.08
C PHE A 299 7.92 7.39 17.04
N GLY A 300 8.79 7.81 16.13
CA GLY A 300 8.44 8.69 15.01
C GLY A 300 7.33 8.11 14.13
N TYR A 301 7.44 6.85 13.72
CA TYR A 301 6.40 6.17 12.93
C TYR A 301 5.12 5.92 13.73
N ALA A 302 5.22 5.59 15.02
CA ALA A 302 4.05 5.48 15.89
C ALA A 302 3.31 6.84 16.00
N GLY A 303 4.05 7.93 16.19
CA GLY A 303 3.51 9.29 16.21
C GLY A 303 2.87 9.68 14.87
N LEU A 304 3.53 9.37 13.74
CA LEU A 304 2.99 9.62 12.40
C LEU A 304 1.68 8.85 12.16
N SER A 305 1.59 7.61 12.65
CA SER A 305 0.36 6.80 12.61
C SER A 305 -0.80 7.51 13.33
N MET A 306 -0.53 8.05 14.52
CA MET A 306 -1.52 8.82 15.30
C MET A 306 -1.95 10.09 14.56
N VAL A 307 -1.00 10.85 13.99
CA VAL A 307 -1.30 12.06 13.22
C VAL A 307 -2.20 11.73 12.02
N LEU A 308 -1.91 10.65 11.29
CA LEU A 308 -2.74 10.20 10.17
C LEU A 308 -4.17 9.88 10.59
N LEU A 309 -4.35 9.17 11.72
CA LEU A 309 -5.68 8.87 12.25
C LEU A 309 -6.43 10.12 12.72
N ILE A 310 -5.76 11.07 13.37
CA ILE A 310 -6.35 12.35 13.78
C ILE A 310 -6.82 13.13 12.54
N CYS A 311 -5.98 13.23 11.50
CA CYS A 311 -6.35 13.87 10.24
C CYS A 311 -7.57 13.20 9.59
N ALA A 312 -7.62 11.87 9.60
CA ALA A 312 -8.74 11.10 9.09
C ALA A 312 -10.04 11.40 9.87
N GLU A 313 -9.96 11.45 11.20
CA GLU A 313 -11.09 11.75 12.09
C GLU A 313 -11.60 13.18 11.91
N ILE A 314 -10.72 14.17 11.84
CA ILE A 314 -11.09 15.58 11.57
C ILE A 314 -11.81 15.68 10.22
N ARG A 315 -11.25 15.04 9.18
CA ARG A 315 -11.87 15.03 7.86
C ARG A 315 -13.25 14.38 7.89
N HIS A 316 -13.38 13.21 8.53
CA HIS A 316 -14.64 12.49 8.65
C HIS A 316 -15.69 13.34 9.36
N ARG A 317 -15.36 13.93 10.52
CA ARG A 317 -16.26 14.82 11.25
C ARG A 317 -16.69 16.04 10.46
N SER A 318 -15.80 16.62 9.67
CA SER A 318 -16.14 17.74 8.76
C SER A 318 -17.18 17.32 7.71
N LEU A 319 -17.08 16.10 7.18
CA LEU A 319 -18.08 15.55 6.25
C LEU A 319 -19.42 15.33 6.94
N LEU A 320 -19.43 14.86 8.19
CA LEU A 320 -20.67 14.65 8.95
C LEU A 320 -21.45 15.93 9.23
N ARG A 321 -20.77 17.06 9.38
CA ARG A 321 -21.41 18.37 9.61
C ARG A 321 -22.06 18.96 8.36
N LYS A 322 -21.66 18.49 7.17
CA LYS A 322 -22.18 18.98 5.88
C LYS A 322 -23.34 18.16 5.35
N ALA A 323 -23.62 17.00 5.94
CA ALA A 323 -24.64 16.04 5.51
C ALA A 323 -25.82 16.05 6.48
#